data_AF-A0A929Q3C6-F1
#
_entry.id   AF-A0A929Q3C6-F1
#
_cell.length_a   1.000
_cell.length_b   1.000
_cell.length_c   1.000
_cell.angle_alpha   90.00
_cell.angle_beta   90.00
_cell.angle_gamma   90.00
#
_symmetry.space_group_name_H-M   'P 1'
#
loop_
_entity.id
_entity.type
_entity.pdbx_description
1 polymer ?
#
loop_
_entity_poly.entity_id
_entity_poly.type
_entity_poly.pdbx_seq_one_letter_code
_entity_poly.pdbx_strand_id
1 'polypeptide(L)'
;MAEHLGGDDALVLREGEADSEAASRGLFSRLGSGMASTGKFIWDIPGNLGINRSNSPQLRREPADAPLGARQVSHGYADDLWQARPPLHRPYPVILIHGTISSKNVWQNLVLRLRADDFVVFCPDYGVHGTQDIPTSAADVGAYIEQVIAATGAPQVDIVGHSQGGLLARYWINEMEGEDYVHHLITLGAPHHGTSLLGMLGGLLTSETTQRMATAMVRRIFGPAGMQQVMGSALLETLAASPDTRPDIIYTCFATLNDSTVVPPDQAFLEGEGTRSDGSPRVKNAYLQDSGIQRCRHEELPSNPHVQALVQETLLDGLEHDLDWTEDS
;
A
#
# COMPACT_ATOMS: atom_id res chain seq x y z
N MET A 1 -1.90 -90.31 2.07
CA MET A 1 -1.40 -91.00 3.27
C MET A 1 -2.10 -90.37 4.47
N ALA A 2 -2.90 -91.16 5.18
CA ALA A 2 -3.33 -90.92 6.55
C ALA A 2 -2.08 -90.85 7.47
N GLU A 3 -2.05 -90.37 8.71
CA GLU A 3 -3.02 -90.35 9.81
C GLU A 3 -2.31 -89.64 11.01
N HIS A 4 -3.07 -88.95 11.88
CA HIS A 4 -2.96 -88.89 13.37
C HIS A 4 -1.61 -88.55 14.09
N LEU A 5 -1.50 -87.97 15.30
CA LEU A 5 -2.38 -87.37 16.33
C LEU A 5 -1.49 -86.84 17.50
N GLY A 6 -2.00 -85.88 18.28
CA GLY A 6 -1.77 -85.69 19.74
C GLY A 6 -0.50 -84.92 20.17
N GLY A 7 -0.45 -84.09 21.20
CA GLY A 7 -1.35 -83.64 22.29
C GLY A 7 -0.50 -82.70 23.20
N ASP A 8 -0.98 -81.52 23.57
CA ASP A 8 -1.56 -81.11 24.89
C ASP A 8 -0.56 -80.58 25.95
N ASP A 9 -0.95 -79.42 26.53
CA ASP A 9 -0.71 -78.87 27.89
C ASP A 9 0.71 -78.48 28.35
N ALA A 10 0.97 -77.48 29.23
CA ALA A 10 0.24 -76.38 29.84
C ALA A 10 1.24 -75.49 30.64
N LEU A 11 0.87 -74.22 30.86
CA LEU A 11 1.15 -73.31 32.01
C LEU A 11 2.42 -73.46 32.90
N VAL A 12 3.11 -72.34 33.19
CA VAL A 12 3.09 -71.61 34.49
C VAL A 12 4.16 -70.48 34.51
N LEU A 13 3.74 -69.34 35.08
CA LEU A 13 4.46 -68.09 35.38
C LEU A 13 5.59 -68.24 36.41
N ARG A 14 6.64 -67.41 36.32
CA ARG A 14 7.22 -66.70 37.47
C ARG A 14 8.16 -65.54 37.11
N GLU A 15 8.16 -64.57 38.02
CA GLU A 15 8.67 -63.20 38.01
C GLU A 15 10.20 -63.05 38.00
N GLY A 16 10.66 -61.86 37.60
CA GLY A 16 12.03 -61.38 37.83
C GLY A 16 12.31 -60.05 37.12
N GLU A 17 12.14 -58.95 37.83
CA GLU A 17 12.57 -57.58 37.46
C GLU A 17 14.06 -57.51 37.07
N ALA A 18 14.39 -56.67 36.09
CA ALA A 18 15.26 -55.49 36.23
C ALA A 18 15.96 -55.10 34.91
N ASP A 19 15.84 -53.81 34.59
CA ASP A 19 16.78 -52.96 33.86
C ASP A 19 17.18 -53.32 32.41
N SER A 20 16.58 -52.60 31.46
CA SER A 20 17.28 -51.54 30.73
C SER A 20 16.37 -50.85 29.70
N GLU A 21 15.49 -49.96 30.15
CA GLU A 21 14.83 -48.98 29.28
C GLU A 21 15.50 -47.61 29.53
N ALA A 22 16.67 -47.39 28.92
CA ALA A 22 17.38 -46.12 29.01
C ALA A 22 18.16 -45.83 27.72
N ALA A 23 17.46 -45.66 26.60
CA ALA A 23 18.01 -44.96 25.42
C ALA A 23 16.94 -44.56 24.38
N SER A 24 15.74 -44.10 24.76
CA SER A 24 14.82 -43.53 23.75
C SER A 24 13.67 -42.68 24.30
N ARG A 25 13.76 -42.08 25.49
CA ARG A 25 12.79 -41.07 25.95
C ARG A 25 13.47 -40.00 26.79
N GLY A 26 14.09 -39.04 26.12
CA GLY A 26 14.83 -37.97 26.77
C GLY A 26 15.01 -36.75 25.89
N LEU A 27 13.91 -36.17 25.37
CA LEU A 27 13.90 -34.76 24.95
C LEU A 27 12.52 -34.07 25.06
N PHE A 28 11.56 -34.68 25.75
CA PHE A 28 10.26 -34.07 26.09
C PHE A 28 9.91 -34.40 27.54
N SER A 29 10.45 -33.63 28.49
CA SER A 29 9.86 -33.33 29.81
C SER A 29 10.91 -32.73 30.74
N ARG A 30 11.22 -31.45 30.52
CA ARG A 30 11.75 -30.57 31.57
C ARG A 30 11.52 -29.14 31.10
N LEU A 31 10.42 -28.56 31.58
CA LEU A 31 10.20 -27.15 31.93
C LEU A 31 8.69 -26.90 32.02
N GLY A 32 8.10 -27.43 33.09
CA GLY A 32 6.80 -27.01 33.57
C GLY A 32 6.97 -26.52 35.00
N SER A 33 7.36 -25.24 35.16
CA SER A 33 7.09 -24.38 36.33
C SER A 33 7.99 -23.15 36.25
N GLY A 34 7.51 -22.07 35.63
CA GLY A 34 8.20 -20.78 35.65
C GLY A 34 7.74 -19.86 34.52
N MET A 35 7.12 -18.75 34.91
CA MET A 35 6.83 -17.56 34.10
C MET A 35 5.63 -17.67 33.15
N ALA A 36 4.47 -17.30 33.72
CA ALA A 36 3.45 -16.58 33.01
C ALA A 36 3.99 -15.25 32.44
N SER A 37 3.39 -14.80 31.35
CA SER A 37 3.53 -13.50 30.68
C SER A 37 4.89 -13.17 30.03
N THR A 38 4.95 -13.33 28.70
CA THR A 38 5.45 -12.29 27.78
C THR A 38 5.07 -12.65 26.33
N GLY A 39 3.76 -12.58 26.04
CA GLY A 39 3.26 -12.37 24.69
C GLY A 39 3.00 -10.89 24.51
N LYS A 40 4.04 -10.10 24.24
CA LYS A 40 3.93 -8.67 23.94
C LYS A 40 4.16 -8.49 22.45
N PHE A 41 3.15 -8.88 21.67
CA PHE A 41 2.97 -8.39 20.31
C PHE A 41 2.57 -6.92 20.39
N ILE A 42 3.09 -6.10 19.48
CA ILE A 42 3.24 -4.64 19.59
C ILE A 42 1.93 -3.89 19.28
N TRP A 43 0.82 -4.31 19.87
CA TRP A 43 -0.48 -3.60 19.82
C TRP A 43 -0.75 -2.76 21.08
N ASP A 44 0.20 -2.66 22.00
CA ASP A 44 0.13 -1.76 23.15
C ASP A 44 0.92 -0.47 22.89
N ILE A 45 0.32 0.47 22.15
CA ILE A 45 0.74 1.88 22.25
C ILE A 45 0.05 2.43 23.52
N PRO A 46 0.82 2.91 24.52
CA PRO A 46 0.22 3.61 25.64
C PRO A 46 -0.45 4.88 25.11
N GLY A 47 -1.78 4.88 25.15
CA GLY A 47 -2.53 6.12 25.15
C GLY A 47 -2.03 7.01 26.29
N ASN A 48 -1.96 8.30 26.01
CA ASN A 48 -1.66 9.37 26.95
C ASN A 48 -0.17 9.74 27.14
N LEU A 49 0.48 10.18 26.05
CA LEU A 49 1.43 11.28 26.13
C LEU A 49 0.72 12.52 25.59
N GLY A 50 0.65 13.57 26.41
CA GLY A 50 -0.18 14.76 26.20
C GLY A 50 -0.13 15.26 24.75
N ILE A 51 -1.20 14.98 24.01
CA ILE A 51 -1.40 15.49 22.66
C ILE A 51 -1.73 16.97 22.84
N ASN A 52 -0.74 17.79 22.51
CA ASN A 52 -0.92 19.20 22.21
C ASN A 52 -2.10 19.30 21.24
N ARG A 53 -3.18 20.00 21.63
CA ARG A 53 -4.38 20.14 20.79
C ARG A 53 -3.92 20.52 19.38
N SER A 54 -4.28 19.70 18.40
CA SER A 54 -3.98 20.05 17.02
C SER A 54 -4.60 21.41 16.73
N ASN A 55 -3.77 22.42 16.46
CA ASN A 55 -4.19 23.75 16.04
C ASN A 55 -4.65 23.76 14.57
N SER A 56 -4.91 22.58 13.95
CA SER A 56 -5.33 22.44 12.55
C SER A 56 -6.44 23.42 12.21
N PRO A 57 -6.16 24.46 11.38
CA PRO A 57 -7.13 25.50 11.04
C PRO A 57 -8.40 24.96 10.35
N GLN A 58 -8.29 23.76 9.78
CA GLN A 58 -9.29 23.05 8.96
C GLN A 58 -10.51 22.53 9.76
N LEU A 59 -10.45 22.45 11.09
CA LEU A 59 -11.52 21.91 11.94
C LEU A 59 -12.50 22.96 12.49
N ARG A 60 -12.57 24.17 11.89
CA ARG A 60 -13.20 25.32 12.55
C ARG A 60 -14.73 25.43 12.51
N ARG A 61 -15.49 24.54 11.85
CA ARG A 61 -16.97 24.53 11.95
C ARG A 61 -17.55 23.13 11.74
N GLU A 62 -18.40 22.68 12.67
CA GLU A 62 -19.27 21.52 12.47
C GLU A 62 -20.44 21.90 11.54
N PRO A 63 -20.69 21.18 10.44
CA PRO A 63 -21.97 21.23 9.75
C PRO A 63 -23.01 20.46 10.58
N ALA A 64 -24.18 21.08 10.81
CA ALA A 64 -25.24 20.52 11.65
C ALA A 64 -25.77 19.15 11.19
N ASP A 65 -25.60 18.80 9.90
CA ASP A 65 -26.26 17.66 9.25
C ASP A 65 -25.34 16.67 8.50
N ALA A 66 -24.03 16.67 8.75
CA ALA A 66 -23.13 15.72 8.07
C ALA A 66 -23.47 14.24 8.41
N PRO A 67 -23.28 13.27 7.50
CA PRO A 67 -23.50 11.84 7.79
C PRO A 67 -22.63 11.36 8.97
N LEU A 68 -23.06 10.31 9.69
CA LEU A 68 -22.46 9.85 10.95
C LEU A 68 -20.92 9.69 10.89
N GLY A 69 -20.38 9.13 9.80
CA GLY A 69 -18.94 8.97 9.59
C GLY A 69 -18.18 10.30 9.50
N ALA A 70 -18.82 11.35 8.99
CA ALA A 70 -18.23 12.68 8.93
C ALA A 70 -18.21 13.38 10.29
N ARG A 71 -19.14 13.09 11.20
CA ARG A 71 -19.21 13.73 12.54
C ARG A 71 -18.12 13.27 13.51
N GLN A 72 -17.41 12.19 13.18
CA GLN A 72 -16.40 11.62 14.06
C GLN A 72 -15.03 12.27 13.78
N VAL A 73 -14.55 13.10 14.70
CA VAL A 73 -13.18 13.61 14.68
C VAL A 73 -12.28 12.55 15.30
N SER A 74 -11.70 11.67 14.50
CA SER A 74 -10.70 10.70 14.99
C SER A 74 -9.33 11.38 15.15
N HIS A 75 -8.65 11.09 16.26
CA HIS A 75 -7.44 11.79 16.73
C HIS A 75 -6.17 10.94 16.62
N GLY A 76 -5.83 10.53 15.41
CA GLY A 76 -4.62 9.81 15.02
C GLY A 76 -3.89 10.51 13.86
N TYR A 77 -2.61 10.16 13.66
CA TYR A 77 -1.78 10.83 12.66
C TYR A 77 -2.24 10.62 11.21
N ALA A 78 -2.86 9.47 10.90
CA ALA A 78 -3.40 9.12 9.57
C ALA A 78 -4.94 9.00 9.57
N ASP A 79 -5.60 9.76 10.44
CA ASP A 79 -7.05 9.77 10.54
C ASP A 79 -7.69 10.72 9.54
N ASP A 80 -8.78 10.29 8.90
CA ASP A 80 -9.46 11.06 7.87
C ASP A 80 -10.32 12.18 8.48
N LEU A 81 -10.00 13.43 8.11
CA LEU A 81 -10.71 14.60 8.61
C LEU A 81 -11.88 14.94 7.68
N TRP A 82 -12.96 14.16 7.76
CA TRP A 82 -14.14 14.31 6.90
C TRP A 82 -14.87 15.66 7.00
N GLN A 83 -14.65 16.40 8.09
CA GLN A 83 -15.17 17.78 8.25
C GLN A 83 -14.25 18.86 7.68
N ALA A 84 -13.05 18.49 7.25
CA ALA A 84 -12.12 19.45 6.70
C ALA A 84 -12.68 20.07 5.41
N ARG A 85 -12.33 21.34 5.20
CA ARG A 85 -12.60 22.06 3.97
C ARG A 85 -11.26 22.53 3.40
N PRO A 86 -10.89 22.12 2.18
CA PRO A 86 -9.68 22.59 1.54
C PRO A 86 -9.72 24.11 1.40
N PRO A 87 -8.68 24.84 1.82
CA PRO A 87 -8.61 26.28 1.63
C PRO A 87 -8.37 26.61 0.14
N LEU A 88 -8.66 27.85 -0.28
CA LEU A 88 -8.53 28.26 -1.69
C LEU A 88 -7.12 28.09 -2.26
N HIS A 89 -6.08 28.24 -1.42
CA HIS A 89 -4.68 28.05 -1.83
C HIS A 89 -4.25 26.58 -1.84
N ARG A 90 -5.08 25.66 -1.33
CA ARG A 90 -4.90 24.18 -1.38
C ARG A 90 -6.24 23.52 -1.72
N PRO A 91 -6.80 23.74 -2.93
CA PRO A 91 -8.18 23.36 -3.24
C PRO A 91 -8.39 21.85 -3.38
N TYR A 92 -7.34 21.08 -3.68
CA TYR A 92 -7.40 19.64 -3.90
C TYR A 92 -7.01 18.86 -2.63
N PRO A 93 -7.91 18.06 -2.04
CA PRO A 93 -7.55 17.10 -1.00
C PRO A 93 -6.52 16.09 -1.53
N VAL A 94 -5.58 15.69 -0.67
CA VAL A 94 -4.56 14.69 -1.00
C VAL A 94 -5.02 13.32 -0.53
N ILE A 95 -5.06 12.35 -1.43
CA ILE A 95 -5.38 10.95 -1.16
C ILE A 95 -4.09 10.13 -1.17
N LEU A 96 -3.75 9.52 -0.03
CA LEU A 96 -2.54 8.71 0.11
C LEU A 96 -2.89 7.21 0.07
N ILE A 97 -2.50 6.53 -1.01
CA ILE A 97 -2.88 5.13 -1.27
C ILE A 97 -1.67 4.22 -1.04
N HIS A 98 -1.77 3.35 -0.03
CA HIS A 98 -0.69 2.43 0.36
C HIS A 98 -0.47 1.31 -0.66
N GLY A 99 0.68 0.62 -0.60
CA GLY A 99 0.99 -0.54 -1.47
C GLY A 99 0.48 -1.90 -0.94
N THR A 100 0.90 -2.98 -1.60
CA THR A 100 0.62 -4.38 -1.22
C THR A 100 1.18 -4.73 0.17
N ILE A 101 0.42 -5.46 0.99
CA ILE A 101 0.77 -5.84 2.37
C ILE A 101 1.12 -4.60 3.21
N SER A 102 0.33 -3.54 3.07
CA SER A 102 0.51 -2.29 3.81
C SER A 102 -0.80 -1.80 4.43
N SER A 103 -0.76 -0.63 5.05
CA SER A 103 -1.91 0.08 5.59
C SER A 103 -1.65 1.57 5.53
N LYS A 104 -2.69 2.37 5.77
CA LYS A 104 -2.59 3.84 5.81
C LYS A 104 -1.53 4.38 6.77
N ASN A 105 -1.13 3.62 7.79
CA ASN A 105 -0.14 4.05 8.80
C ASN A 105 1.24 4.35 8.21
N VAL A 106 1.58 3.80 7.03
CA VAL A 106 2.85 4.09 6.35
C VAL A 106 3.01 5.59 6.05
N TRP A 107 1.90 6.31 5.95
CA TRP A 107 1.85 7.73 5.60
C TRP A 107 1.93 8.69 6.77
N GLN A 108 1.98 8.22 8.03
CA GLN A 108 1.80 9.06 9.22
C GLN A 108 2.65 10.36 9.23
N ASN A 109 3.90 10.28 8.79
CA ASN A 109 4.82 11.43 8.77
C ASN A 109 4.51 12.38 7.62
N LEU A 110 4.12 11.83 6.46
CA LEU A 110 3.69 12.64 5.32
C LEU A 110 2.38 13.36 5.64
N VAL A 111 1.42 12.71 6.30
CA VAL A 111 0.17 13.34 6.73
C VAL A 111 0.45 14.52 7.66
N LEU A 112 1.32 14.35 8.65
CA LEU A 112 1.73 15.43 9.55
C LEU A 112 2.37 16.60 8.79
N ARG A 113 3.25 16.28 7.84
CA ARG A 113 3.98 17.26 7.05
C ARG A 113 3.05 18.07 6.14
N LEU A 114 2.15 17.39 5.43
CA LEU A 114 1.17 18.03 4.55
C LEU A 114 0.17 18.88 5.34
N ARG A 115 -0.30 18.42 6.50
CA ARG A 115 -1.20 19.20 7.36
C ARG A 115 -0.55 20.45 7.94
N ALA A 116 0.77 20.46 8.11
CA ALA A 116 1.49 21.66 8.53
C ALA A 116 1.46 22.77 7.45
N ASP A 117 1.24 22.39 6.18
CA ASP A 117 1.14 23.28 5.02
C ASP A 117 -0.31 23.40 4.50
N ASP A 118 -1.28 23.22 5.39
CA ASP A 118 -2.72 23.38 5.17
C ASP A 118 -3.38 22.41 4.17
N PHE A 119 -2.69 21.36 3.71
CA PHE A 119 -3.34 20.31 2.91
C PHE A 119 -4.38 19.55 3.73
N VAL A 120 -5.52 19.25 3.11
CA VAL A 120 -6.49 18.28 3.61
C VAL A 120 -6.08 16.91 3.10
N VAL A 121 -5.94 15.93 4.00
CA VAL A 121 -5.34 14.63 3.65
C VAL A 121 -6.23 13.48 4.11
N PHE A 122 -6.42 12.51 3.21
CA PHE A 122 -7.17 11.28 3.41
C PHE A 122 -6.32 10.06 3.05
N CYS A 123 -6.52 8.93 3.75
CA CYS A 123 -5.73 7.72 3.57
C CYS A 123 -6.62 6.46 3.62
N PRO A 124 -7.18 5.99 2.50
CA PRO A 124 -8.01 4.79 2.49
C PRO A 124 -7.20 3.54 2.85
N ASP A 125 -7.77 2.67 3.68
CA ASP A 125 -7.37 1.27 3.77
C ASP A 125 -8.26 0.45 2.82
N TYR A 126 -7.67 -0.47 2.08
CA TYR A 126 -8.40 -1.26 1.08
C TYR A 126 -7.86 -2.68 0.93
N GLY A 127 -8.64 -3.53 0.26
CA GLY A 127 -8.14 -4.75 -0.34
C GLY A 127 -7.59 -5.80 0.63
N VAL A 128 -7.98 -5.80 1.93
CA VAL A 128 -7.29 -6.55 3.00
C VAL A 128 -5.77 -6.36 2.92
N HIS A 129 -5.30 -5.16 3.29
CA HIS A 129 -3.90 -4.74 3.14
C HIS A 129 -3.42 -4.78 1.68
N GLY A 130 -4.30 -4.47 0.72
CA GLY A 130 -3.98 -4.44 -0.70
C GLY A 130 -3.67 -5.82 -1.31
N THR A 131 -4.16 -6.92 -0.75
CA THR A 131 -3.94 -8.28 -1.29
C THR A 131 -5.10 -8.82 -2.13
N GLN A 132 -6.28 -8.20 -2.05
CA GLN A 132 -7.44 -8.53 -2.88
C GLN A 132 -7.25 -8.10 -4.34
N ASP A 133 -8.17 -8.53 -5.19
CA ASP A 133 -8.26 -8.16 -6.59
C ASP A 133 -8.17 -6.64 -6.80
N ILE A 134 -7.29 -6.20 -7.70
CA ILE A 134 -7.01 -4.77 -7.94
C ILE A 134 -8.24 -4.05 -8.53
N PRO A 135 -8.95 -4.56 -9.54
CA PRO A 135 -10.18 -3.91 -10.04
C PRO A 135 -11.23 -3.73 -8.95
N THR A 136 -11.44 -4.73 -8.10
CA THR A 136 -12.35 -4.61 -6.94
C THR A 136 -11.88 -3.52 -5.98
N SER A 137 -10.59 -3.52 -5.65
CA SER A 137 -9.99 -2.50 -4.77
C SER A 137 -10.03 -1.10 -5.38
N ALA A 138 -9.90 -0.99 -6.71
CA ALA A 138 -9.98 0.26 -7.46
C ALA A 138 -11.38 0.85 -7.38
N ALA A 139 -12.43 0.02 -7.50
CA ALA A 139 -13.80 0.47 -7.29
C ALA A 139 -14.05 0.96 -5.86
N ASP A 140 -13.55 0.24 -4.85
CA ASP A 140 -13.69 0.65 -3.44
C ASP A 140 -12.99 1.99 -3.15
N VAL A 141 -11.76 2.16 -3.65
CA VAL A 141 -10.99 3.40 -3.50
C VAL A 141 -11.62 4.55 -4.33
N GLY A 142 -12.14 4.27 -5.52
CA GLY A 142 -12.87 5.25 -6.33
C GLY A 142 -14.09 5.80 -5.60
N ALA A 143 -14.94 4.91 -5.06
CA ALA A 143 -16.09 5.29 -4.25
C ALA A 143 -15.69 6.09 -3.00
N TYR A 144 -14.52 5.79 -2.41
CA TYR A 144 -13.96 6.57 -1.31
C TYR A 144 -13.59 8.00 -1.75
N ILE A 145 -12.92 8.15 -2.90
CA ILE A 145 -12.53 9.45 -3.46
C ILE A 145 -13.76 10.30 -3.79
N GLU A 146 -14.78 9.71 -4.39
CA GLU A 146 -16.07 10.38 -4.66
C GLU A 146 -16.71 10.91 -3.36
N GLN A 147 -16.65 10.12 -2.27
CA GLN A 147 -17.13 10.56 -0.96
C GLN A 147 -16.28 11.70 -0.38
N VAL A 148 -14.97 11.68 -0.58
CA VAL A 148 -14.08 12.80 -0.18
C VAL A 148 -14.48 14.07 -0.90
N ILE A 149 -14.70 14.01 -2.23
CA ILE A 149 -15.15 15.16 -3.03
C ILE A 149 -16.50 15.67 -2.53
N ALA A 150 -17.49 14.78 -2.35
CA ALA A 150 -18.80 15.16 -1.82
C ALA A 150 -18.73 15.78 -0.42
N ALA A 151 -17.87 15.26 0.46
CA ALA A 151 -17.73 15.74 1.83
C ALA A 151 -17.00 17.09 1.91
N THR A 152 -15.96 17.29 1.10
CA THR A 152 -15.10 18.48 1.14
C THR A 152 -15.60 19.62 0.26
N GLY A 153 -16.36 19.31 -0.80
CA GLY A 153 -16.75 20.26 -1.85
C GLY A 153 -15.62 20.59 -2.82
N ALA A 154 -14.52 19.84 -2.80
CA ALA A 154 -13.41 20.02 -3.72
C ALA A 154 -13.80 19.63 -5.17
N PRO A 155 -13.26 20.30 -6.20
CA PRO A 155 -13.55 19.93 -7.59
C PRO A 155 -12.88 18.62 -8.01
N GLN A 156 -11.67 18.36 -7.50
CA GLN A 156 -10.83 17.19 -7.81
C GLN A 156 -9.93 16.87 -6.60
N VAL A 157 -9.16 15.79 -6.69
CA VAL A 157 -8.15 15.39 -5.69
C VAL A 157 -6.76 15.27 -6.29
N ASP A 158 -5.75 15.41 -5.44
CA ASP A 158 -4.39 14.94 -5.73
C ASP A 158 -4.20 13.55 -5.13
N ILE A 159 -3.57 12.64 -5.85
CA ILE A 159 -3.33 11.26 -5.41
C ILE A 159 -1.82 11.04 -5.27
N VAL A 160 -1.40 10.47 -4.13
CA VAL A 160 -0.06 9.91 -3.96
C VAL A 160 -0.18 8.40 -3.75
N GLY A 161 0.24 7.62 -4.74
CA GLY A 161 0.19 6.16 -4.70
C GLY A 161 1.57 5.53 -4.54
N HIS A 162 1.77 4.71 -3.51
CA HIS A 162 2.97 3.87 -3.39
C HIS A 162 2.74 2.49 -3.99
N SER A 163 3.67 2.00 -4.81
CA SER A 163 3.64 0.63 -5.34
C SER A 163 2.28 0.34 -5.99
N GLN A 164 1.60 -0.74 -5.60
CA GLN A 164 0.24 -1.07 -6.04
C GLN A 164 -0.75 0.10 -5.94
N GLY A 165 -0.63 0.99 -4.96
CA GLY A 165 -1.54 2.12 -4.80
C GLY A 165 -1.54 3.07 -6.00
N GLY A 166 -0.39 3.26 -6.64
CA GLY A 166 -0.28 4.05 -7.87
C GLY A 166 -0.83 3.32 -9.10
N LEU A 167 -0.58 2.01 -9.22
CA LEU A 167 -1.14 1.19 -10.30
C LEU A 167 -2.66 1.11 -10.21
N LEU A 168 -3.20 0.93 -8.99
CA LEU A 168 -4.62 0.90 -8.70
C LEU A 168 -5.29 2.22 -9.06
N ALA A 169 -4.68 3.36 -8.69
CA ALA A 169 -5.19 4.68 -9.06
C ALA A 169 -5.24 4.87 -10.58
N ARG A 170 -4.17 4.48 -11.30
CA ARG A 170 -4.17 4.51 -12.77
C ARG A 170 -5.25 3.60 -13.37
N TYR A 171 -5.49 2.42 -12.80
CA TYR A 171 -6.57 1.54 -13.24
C TYR A 171 -7.95 2.19 -13.08
N TRP A 172 -8.21 2.79 -11.92
CA TRP A 172 -9.47 3.49 -11.69
C TRP A 172 -9.67 4.68 -12.66
N ILE A 173 -8.63 5.51 -12.86
CA ILE A 173 -8.66 6.62 -13.81
C ILE A 173 -8.96 6.13 -15.23
N ASN A 174 -8.22 5.13 -15.69
CA ASN A 174 -8.24 4.74 -17.10
C ASN A 174 -9.43 3.88 -17.49
N GLU A 175 -9.90 3.02 -16.58
CA GLU A 175 -10.85 1.94 -16.89
C GLU A 175 -12.18 2.06 -16.13
N MET A 176 -12.31 3.03 -15.21
CA MET A 176 -13.49 3.19 -14.35
C MET A 176 -13.97 4.65 -14.25
N GLU A 177 -13.74 5.44 -15.29
CA GLU A 177 -14.23 6.83 -15.39
C GLU A 177 -13.75 7.74 -14.25
N GLY A 178 -12.59 7.42 -13.64
CA GLY A 178 -12.02 8.18 -12.54
C GLY A 178 -11.37 9.50 -12.94
N GLU A 179 -11.25 9.78 -14.24
CA GLU A 179 -10.43 10.88 -14.77
C GLU A 179 -10.88 12.27 -14.33
N ASP A 180 -12.20 12.52 -14.28
CA ASP A 180 -12.76 13.82 -13.91
C ASP A 180 -12.50 14.19 -12.45
N TYR A 181 -12.17 13.22 -11.60
CA TYR A 181 -11.97 13.42 -10.17
C TYR A 181 -10.53 13.74 -9.79
N VAL A 182 -9.56 13.64 -10.71
CA VAL A 182 -8.13 13.70 -10.38
C VAL A 182 -7.48 14.91 -11.03
N HIS A 183 -6.77 15.70 -10.24
CA HIS A 183 -5.95 16.80 -10.72
C HIS A 183 -4.50 16.34 -10.97
N HIS A 184 -3.88 15.69 -9.98
CA HIS A 184 -2.49 15.22 -10.06
C HIS A 184 -2.37 13.79 -9.51
N LEU A 185 -1.77 12.89 -10.30
CA LEU A 185 -1.32 11.58 -9.84
C LEU A 185 0.21 11.56 -9.64
N ILE A 186 0.62 11.48 -8.38
CA ILE A 186 2.01 11.26 -7.97
C ILE A 186 2.19 9.79 -7.60
N THR A 187 3.19 9.12 -8.16
CA THR A 187 3.46 7.71 -7.86
C THR A 187 4.88 7.48 -7.36
N LEU A 188 5.01 6.59 -6.39
CA LEU A 188 6.27 6.17 -5.80
C LEU A 188 6.49 4.69 -6.11
N GLY A 189 7.33 4.39 -7.10
CA GLY A 189 7.67 3.03 -7.51
C GLY A 189 6.45 2.19 -7.89
N ALA A 190 5.42 2.79 -8.51
CA ALA A 190 4.24 2.04 -8.93
C ALA A 190 4.57 1.15 -10.14
N PRO A 191 4.23 -0.16 -10.16
CA PRO A 191 4.52 -1.02 -11.30
C PRO A 191 3.51 -0.79 -12.44
N HIS A 192 3.55 0.38 -13.08
CA HIS A 192 2.57 0.78 -14.13
C HIS A 192 2.54 -0.16 -15.32
N HIS A 193 3.71 -0.63 -15.75
CA HIS A 193 3.86 -1.66 -16.79
C HIS A 193 4.18 -3.03 -16.21
N GLY A 194 4.02 -3.17 -14.89
CA GLY A 194 4.24 -4.39 -14.14
C GLY A 194 5.65 -4.53 -13.59
N THR A 195 5.91 -5.72 -13.05
CA THR A 195 7.24 -6.14 -12.64
C THR A 195 7.46 -7.61 -12.99
N SER A 196 8.72 -8.03 -13.01
CA SER A 196 9.05 -9.44 -13.14
C SER A 196 8.52 -10.26 -11.95
N LEU A 197 8.17 -11.52 -12.21
CA LEU A 197 7.75 -12.46 -11.16
C LEU A 197 8.81 -12.60 -10.03
N LEU A 198 10.09 -12.49 -10.39
CA LEU A 198 11.20 -12.52 -9.45
C LEU A 198 11.32 -11.20 -8.67
N GLY A 199 11.02 -10.06 -9.30
CA GLY A 199 10.96 -8.75 -8.63
C GLY A 199 9.94 -8.78 -7.49
N MET A 200 8.74 -9.32 -7.72
CA MET A 200 7.74 -9.52 -6.67
C MET A 200 8.23 -10.37 -5.48
N LEU A 201 9.27 -11.21 -5.66
CA LEU A 201 9.87 -12.04 -4.62
C LEU A 201 11.22 -11.51 -4.10
N GLY A 202 11.67 -10.34 -4.54
CA GLY A 202 12.94 -9.75 -4.12
C GLY A 202 14.18 -10.39 -4.76
N GLY A 203 14.09 -10.89 -6.00
CA GLY A 203 15.27 -11.18 -6.83
C GLY A 203 15.92 -12.55 -6.67
N LEU A 204 15.20 -13.58 -6.23
CA LEU A 204 15.72 -14.94 -6.16
C LEU A 204 15.06 -15.84 -7.23
N LEU A 205 15.89 -16.42 -8.13
CA LEU A 205 15.76 -17.72 -8.82
C LEU A 205 15.42 -17.76 -10.34
N THR A 206 16.21 -18.48 -11.14
CA THR A 206 16.23 -18.42 -12.63
C THR A 206 15.79 -19.69 -13.40
N SER A 207 15.09 -20.66 -12.79
CA SER A 207 14.67 -21.90 -13.49
C SER A 207 13.14 -22.08 -13.61
N GLU A 208 12.66 -22.84 -14.61
CA GLU A 208 11.22 -23.08 -14.87
C GLU A 208 10.46 -23.73 -13.69
N THR A 209 11.07 -24.72 -13.02
CA THR A 209 10.53 -25.31 -11.78
C THR A 209 10.37 -24.24 -10.70
N THR A 210 11.27 -23.26 -10.70
CA THR A 210 11.21 -22.17 -9.75
C THR A 210 10.17 -21.13 -10.11
N GLN A 211 9.85 -20.91 -11.39
CA GLN A 211 8.76 -20.02 -11.79
C GLN A 211 7.41 -20.53 -11.26
N ARG A 212 7.14 -21.83 -11.33
CA ARG A 212 5.89 -22.40 -10.76
C ARG A 212 5.83 -22.24 -9.24
N MET A 213 6.95 -22.47 -8.55
CA MET A 213 7.02 -22.23 -7.10
C MET A 213 6.87 -20.74 -6.76
N ALA A 214 7.47 -19.86 -7.56
CA ALA A 214 7.38 -18.42 -7.43
C ALA A 214 5.93 -17.93 -7.59
N THR A 215 5.22 -18.39 -8.63
CA THR A 215 3.78 -18.10 -8.82
C THR A 215 2.95 -18.53 -7.61
N ALA A 216 3.18 -19.74 -7.08
CA ALA A 216 2.47 -20.22 -5.89
C ALA A 216 2.79 -19.37 -4.65
N MET A 217 4.05 -18.95 -4.47
CA MET A 217 4.47 -18.07 -3.38
C MET A 217 3.87 -16.68 -3.51
N VAL A 218 3.91 -16.06 -4.68
CA VAL A 218 3.33 -14.73 -4.93
C VAL A 218 1.84 -14.75 -4.60
N ARG A 219 1.09 -15.73 -5.11
CA ARG A 219 -0.34 -15.87 -4.81
C ARG A 219 -0.62 -16.08 -3.32
N ARG A 220 0.26 -16.78 -2.60
CA ARG A 220 0.10 -17.05 -1.17
C ARG A 220 0.44 -15.85 -0.30
N ILE A 221 1.44 -15.06 -0.68
CA ILE A 221 1.95 -13.93 0.11
C ILE A 221 1.20 -12.64 -0.25
N PHE A 222 1.05 -12.34 -1.54
CA PHE A 222 0.52 -11.09 -2.07
C PHE A 222 -0.90 -11.21 -2.64
N GLY A 223 -1.52 -12.39 -2.55
CA GLY A 223 -2.88 -12.62 -3.01
C GLY A 223 -3.09 -12.47 -4.53
N PRO A 224 -4.33 -12.30 -4.99
CA PRO A 224 -4.65 -11.92 -6.38
C PRO A 224 -3.90 -10.68 -6.85
N ALA A 225 -3.78 -9.65 -6.00
CA ALA A 225 -3.15 -8.37 -6.36
C ALA A 225 -1.70 -8.53 -6.82
N GLY A 226 -0.94 -9.40 -6.14
CA GLY A 226 0.45 -9.66 -6.52
C GLY A 226 0.57 -10.29 -7.91
N MET A 227 -0.35 -11.17 -8.30
CA MET A 227 -0.34 -11.78 -9.63
C MET A 227 -0.75 -10.79 -10.73
N GLN A 228 -1.60 -9.82 -10.41
CA GLN A 228 -2.02 -8.79 -11.35
C GLN A 228 -0.90 -7.77 -11.65
N GLN A 229 0.09 -7.65 -10.77
CA GLN A 229 1.26 -6.78 -10.95
C GLN A 229 2.40 -7.41 -11.76
N VAL A 230 2.32 -8.71 -12.07
CA VAL A 230 3.34 -9.40 -12.86
C VAL A 230 3.15 -9.08 -14.35
N MET A 231 4.24 -8.73 -15.06
CA MET A 231 4.21 -8.50 -16.52
C MET A 231 3.51 -9.64 -17.27
N GLY A 232 2.61 -9.27 -18.20
CA GLY A 232 1.77 -10.22 -18.94
C GLY A 232 0.50 -10.66 -18.20
N SER A 233 0.13 -10.01 -17.09
CA SER A 233 -1.17 -10.21 -16.47
C SER A 233 -2.29 -9.59 -17.32
N ALA A 234 -3.50 -10.15 -17.22
CA ALA A 234 -4.67 -9.59 -17.91
C ALA A 234 -4.96 -8.13 -17.51
N LEU A 235 -4.67 -7.75 -16.26
CA LEU A 235 -4.83 -6.36 -15.81
C LEU A 235 -3.90 -5.41 -16.54
N LEU A 236 -2.63 -5.79 -16.72
CA LEU A 236 -1.66 -4.97 -17.45
C LEU A 236 -1.95 -4.98 -18.94
N GLU A 237 -2.47 -6.08 -19.50
CA GLU A 237 -2.95 -6.12 -20.88
C GLU A 237 -4.12 -5.17 -21.11
N THR A 238 -5.07 -5.08 -20.17
CA THR A 238 -6.15 -4.08 -20.20
C THR A 238 -5.59 -2.67 -20.19
N LEU A 239 -4.66 -2.36 -19.27
CA LEU A 239 -4.06 -1.02 -19.19
C LEU A 239 -3.21 -0.66 -20.42
N ALA A 240 -2.53 -1.63 -21.02
CA ALA A 240 -1.73 -1.42 -22.23
C ALA A 240 -2.59 -1.21 -23.49
N ALA A 241 -3.90 -1.49 -23.43
CA ALA A 241 -4.82 -1.28 -24.55
C ALA A 241 -5.24 0.19 -24.73
N SER A 242 -4.94 1.06 -23.77
CA SER A 242 -5.20 2.50 -23.83
C SER A 242 -3.93 3.32 -23.51
N PRO A 243 -3.88 4.62 -23.85
CA PRO A 243 -2.78 5.48 -23.43
C PRO A 243 -2.60 5.45 -21.92
N ASP A 244 -1.35 5.54 -21.49
CA ASP A 244 -0.95 5.53 -20.08
C ASP A 244 -1.67 6.62 -19.26
N THR A 245 -1.89 7.79 -19.88
CA THR A 245 -2.39 9.01 -19.23
C THR A 245 -3.71 9.49 -19.81
N ARG A 246 -4.31 10.46 -19.11
CA ARG A 246 -5.48 11.25 -19.53
C ARG A 246 -5.09 12.73 -19.64
N PRO A 247 -5.64 13.48 -20.61
CA PRO A 247 -5.10 14.78 -21.03
C PRO A 247 -5.14 15.86 -19.94
N ASP A 248 -6.14 15.82 -19.05
CA ASP A 248 -6.35 16.87 -18.06
C ASP A 248 -5.69 16.59 -16.71
N ILE A 249 -5.05 15.42 -16.56
CA ILE A 249 -4.36 15.01 -15.33
C ILE A 249 -2.86 15.29 -15.44
N ILE A 250 -2.26 15.76 -14.36
CA ILE A 250 -0.80 15.86 -14.22
C ILE A 250 -0.27 14.55 -13.64
N TYR A 251 0.84 14.05 -14.16
CA TYR A 251 1.47 12.82 -13.71
C TYR A 251 2.90 13.08 -13.25
N THR A 252 3.26 12.58 -12.08
CA THR A 252 4.66 12.57 -11.61
C THR A 252 5.02 11.21 -11.06
N CYS A 253 5.98 10.55 -11.70
CA CYS A 253 6.40 9.20 -11.34
C CYS A 253 7.84 9.22 -10.82
N PHE A 254 8.01 8.83 -9.56
CA PHE A 254 9.30 8.66 -8.94
C PHE A 254 9.67 7.19 -8.88
N ALA A 255 10.80 6.83 -9.49
CA ALA A 255 11.40 5.51 -9.42
C ALA A 255 12.72 5.56 -8.64
N THR A 256 13.19 4.43 -8.11
CA THR A 256 14.51 4.33 -7.49
C THR A 256 15.34 3.28 -8.20
N LEU A 257 16.60 3.61 -8.50
CA LEU A 257 17.56 2.63 -9.04
C LEU A 257 17.88 1.51 -8.04
N ASN A 258 17.46 1.63 -6.78
CA ASN A 258 17.59 0.60 -5.75
C ASN A 258 16.32 -0.26 -5.60
N ASP A 259 15.39 -0.20 -6.55
CA ASP A 259 14.17 -0.98 -6.51
C ASP A 259 14.46 -2.45 -6.81
N SER A 260 14.19 -3.33 -5.85
CA SER A 260 14.29 -4.78 -6.01
C SER A 260 12.93 -5.45 -6.26
N THR A 261 11.85 -4.67 -6.22
CA THR A 261 10.47 -5.14 -6.34
C THR A 261 9.92 -4.87 -7.72
N VAL A 262 10.05 -3.63 -8.20
CA VAL A 262 9.71 -3.20 -9.56
C VAL A 262 10.97 -3.25 -10.40
N VAL A 263 11.07 -4.31 -11.21
CA VAL A 263 12.27 -4.62 -11.99
C VAL A 263 11.88 -4.93 -13.43
N PRO A 264 12.38 -4.16 -14.43
CA PRO A 264 13.27 -3.00 -14.26
C PRO A 264 12.59 -1.76 -13.64
N PRO A 265 13.31 -0.83 -12.98
CA PRO A 265 12.70 0.31 -12.27
C PRO A 265 11.98 1.32 -13.15
N ASP A 266 12.30 1.37 -14.44
CA ASP A 266 11.62 2.22 -15.44
C ASP A 266 10.20 1.75 -15.77
N GLN A 267 9.80 0.54 -15.37
CA GLN A 267 8.39 0.11 -15.43
C GLN A 267 7.46 0.96 -14.54
N ALA A 268 8.04 1.83 -13.71
CA ALA A 268 7.31 2.82 -12.93
C ALA A 268 7.09 4.16 -13.63
N PHE A 269 7.59 4.34 -14.85
CA PHE A 269 7.37 5.55 -15.62
C PHE A 269 6.12 5.42 -16.49
N LEU A 270 5.52 6.56 -16.82
CA LEU A 270 4.38 6.64 -17.74
C LEU A 270 4.77 7.36 -19.02
N GLU A 271 4.19 6.94 -20.13
CA GLU A 271 4.25 7.67 -21.39
C GLU A 271 3.08 8.65 -21.51
N GLY A 272 3.30 9.81 -22.09
CA GLY A 272 2.21 10.75 -22.33
C GLY A 272 2.68 12.04 -22.99
N GLU A 273 1.77 12.63 -23.74
CA GLU A 273 1.98 13.92 -24.39
C GLU A 273 1.20 15.03 -23.67
N GLY A 274 1.56 16.28 -23.97
CA GLY A 274 0.87 17.45 -23.47
C GLY A 274 1.71 18.29 -22.53
N THR A 275 1.40 19.59 -22.54
CA THR A 275 2.01 20.59 -21.66
C THR A 275 0.95 21.20 -20.76
N ARG A 276 1.38 21.64 -19.59
CA ARG A 276 0.62 22.50 -18.70
C ARG A 276 0.54 23.92 -19.27
N SER A 277 -0.27 24.77 -18.64
CA SER A 277 -0.44 26.20 -18.93
C SER A 277 0.90 26.96 -18.97
N ASP A 278 1.83 26.61 -18.08
CA ASP A 278 3.17 27.20 -17.96
C ASP A 278 4.19 26.66 -19.00
N GLY A 279 3.77 25.73 -19.86
CA GLY A 279 4.61 25.08 -20.88
C GLY A 279 5.44 23.89 -20.36
N SER A 280 5.37 23.56 -19.07
CA SER A 280 6.00 22.36 -18.53
C SER A 280 5.27 21.08 -18.98
N PRO A 281 5.93 19.91 -19.05
CA PRO A 281 5.29 18.67 -19.48
C PRO A 281 4.26 18.19 -18.44
N ARG A 282 3.14 17.62 -18.91
CA ARG A 282 2.13 17.01 -18.03
C ARG A 282 2.62 15.72 -17.35
N VAL A 283 3.59 15.04 -17.95
CA VAL A 283 4.18 13.81 -17.39
C VAL A 283 5.63 14.08 -17.01
N LYS A 284 5.95 13.88 -15.73
CA LYS A 284 7.30 13.96 -15.19
C LYS A 284 7.73 12.60 -14.66
N ASN A 285 8.69 11.97 -15.32
CA ASN A 285 9.35 10.76 -14.86
C ASN A 285 10.72 11.13 -14.30
N ALA A 286 11.03 10.69 -13.08
CA ALA A 286 12.31 11.00 -12.44
C ALA A 286 12.81 9.85 -11.59
N TYR A 287 14.12 9.62 -11.62
CA TYR A 287 14.75 8.79 -10.59
C TYR A 287 14.99 9.62 -9.34
N LEU A 288 14.80 9.03 -8.16
CA LEU A 288 15.16 9.65 -6.88
C LEU A 288 16.61 10.13 -6.83
N GLN A 289 17.49 9.43 -7.56
CA GLN A 289 18.91 9.77 -7.67
C GLN A 289 19.15 11.11 -8.36
N ASP A 290 18.26 11.55 -9.26
CA ASP A 290 18.32 12.85 -9.94
C ASP A 290 18.04 13.99 -8.95
N SER A 291 17.26 13.73 -7.91
CA SER A 291 16.97 14.65 -6.80
C SER A 291 17.93 14.50 -5.61
N GLY A 292 19.07 13.81 -5.79
CA GLY A 292 20.08 13.66 -4.76
C GLY A 292 19.80 12.57 -3.71
N ILE A 293 18.69 11.83 -3.83
CA ILE A 293 18.33 10.74 -2.90
C ILE A 293 19.01 9.45 -3.38
N GLN A 294 20.24 9.22 -2.91
CA GLN A 294 21.10 8.15 -3.42
C GLN A 294 20.71 6.73 -2.98
N ARG A 295 20.05 6.58 -1.83
CA ARG A 295 19.67 5.29 -1.26
C ARG A 295 18.24 5.32 -0.75
N CYS A 296 17.36 4.61 -1.42
CA CYS A 296 15.98 4.39 -0.99
C CYS A 296 15.47 3.10 -1.65
N ARG A 297 15.12 2.09 -0.86
CA ARG A 297 14.51 0.85 -1.37
C ARG A 297 13.01 1.04 -1.60
N HIS A 298 12.42 0.11 -2.34
CA HIS A 298 11.00 0.15 -2.71
C HIS A 298 10.06 0.35 -1.51
N GLU A 299 10.28 -0.38 -0.43
CA GLU A 299 9.47 -0.33 0.79
C GLU A 299 9.68 0.94 1.62
N GLU A 300 10.80 1.63 1.40
CA GLU A 300 11.15 2.86 2.12
C GLU A 300 10.53 4.10 1.49
N LEU A 301 10.18 4.05 0.20
CA LEU A 301 9.61 5.16 -0.58
C LEU A 301 8.56 6.00 0.19
N PRO A 302 7.49 5.43 0.77
CA PRO A 302 6.45 6.21 1.43
C PRO A 302 6.88 6.80 2.78
N SER A 303 7.90 6.23 3.43
CA SER A 303 8.32 6.60 4.79
C SER A 303 9.65 7.37 4.83
N ASN A 304 10.39 7.42 3.73
CA ASN A 304 11.67 8.11 3.63
C ASN A 304 11.46 9.64 3.72
N PRO A 305 12.08 10.34 4.69
CA PRO A 305 11.86 11.78 4.90
C PRO A 305 12.22 12.67 3.70
N HIS A 306 13.21 12.27 2.89
CA HIS A 306 13.59 13.04 1.71
C HIS A 306 12.59 12.83 0.57
N VAL A 307 12.06 11.61 0.41
CA VAL A 307 10.99 11.34 -0.55
C VAL A 307 9.71 12.07 -0.15
N GLN A 308 9.38 12.10 1.15
CA GLN A 308 8.24 12.86 1.67
C GLN A 308 8.40 14.38 1.42
N ALA A 309 9.62 14.91 1.50
CA ALA A 309 9.91 16.30 1.15
C ALA A 309 9.67 16.55 -0.35
N LEU A 310 10.16 15.64 -1.19
CA LEU A 310 10.00 15.73 -2.65
C LEU A 310 8.53 15.64 -3.08
N VAL A 311 7.73 14.77 -2.44
CA VAL A 311 6.28 14.68 -2.68
C VAL A 311 5.58 15.97 -2.27
N GLN A 312 5.91 16.53 -1.10
CA GLN A 312 5.34 17.80 -0.65
C GLN A 312 5.68 18.94 -1.63
N GLU A 313 6.93 19.06 -2.06
CA GLU A 313 7.36 20.04 -3.07
C GLU A 313 6.59 19.85 -4.38
N THR A 314 6.46 18.61 -4.85
CA THR A 314 5.69 18.29 -6.08
C THR A 314 4.22 18.70 -5.98
N LEU A 315 3.58 18.51 -4.83
CA LEU A 315 2.21 18.95 -4.57
C LEU A 315 2.08 20.48 -4.54
N LEU A 316 3.11 21.18 -4.05
CA LEU A 316 3.14 22.64 -4.03
C LEU A 316 3.31 23.21 -5.43
N ASP A 317 4.29 22.71 -6.20
CA ASP A 317 4.53 23.08 -7.60
C ASP A 317 3.31 22.81 -8.47
N GLY A 318 2.61 21.70 -8.19
CA GLY A 318 1.39 21.31 -8.87
C GLY A 318 0.28 22.36 -8.81
N LEU A 319 0.28 23.23 -7.80
CA LEU A 319 -0.75 24.25 -7.59
C LEU A 319 -0.39 25.62 -8.18
N GLU A 320 0.90 25.96 -8.26
CA GLU A 320 1.36 27.31 -8.65
C GLU A 320 1.08 27.64 -10.12
N HIS A 321 0.83 26.63 -10.95
CA HIS A 321 0.67 26.79 -12.40
C HIS A 321 -0.79 26.75 -12.89
N ASP A 322 -1.76 26.42 -12.04
CA ASP A 322 -3.19 26.39 -12.41
C ASP A 322 -4.01 27.52 -11.79
N LEU A 323 -3.45 28.27 -10.84
CA LEU A 323 -4.11 29.42 -10.20
C LEU A 323 -3.85 30.73 -10.96
N ASP A 324 -4.20 30.78 -12.25
CA ASP A 324 -4.43 32.05 -12.95
C ASP A 324 -5.82 32.53 -12.55
N TRP A 325 -5.92 33.18 -11.37
CA TRP A 325 -7.13 33.91 -11.01
C TRP A 325 -7.25 35.08 -11.98
N THR A 326 -8.16 34.99 -12.95
CA THR A 326 -8.62 36.18 -13.66
C THR A 326 -9.32 37.08 -12.62
N GLU A 327 -8.58 38.05 -12.09
CA GLU A 327 -9.15 39.26 -11.50
C GLU A 327 -9.86 40.04 -12.61
N ASP A 328 -11.04 39.57 -13.03
CA ASP A 328 -11.96 40.39 -13.81
C ASP A 328 -13.11 40.86 -12.91
N SER A 329 -12.85 42.02 -12.31
CA SER A 329 -13.69 43.25 -12.31
C SER A 329 -15.20 43.13 -12.16
#